data_AF-A0A0C4YS13-F1
#
_entry.id   AF-A0A0C4YS13-F1
#
_cell.length_a   1.000
_cell.length_b   1.000
_cell.length_c   1.000
_cell.angle_alpha   90.00
_cell.angle_beta   90.00
_cell.angle_gamma   90.00
#
_symmetry.space_group_name_H-M   'P 1'
#
loop_
_entity.id
_entity.type
_entity.pdbx_description
1 polymer ?
#
loop_
_entity_poly.entity_id
_entity_poly.type
_entity_poly.pdbx_seq_one_letter_code
_entity_poly.pdbx_strand_id
1 'polypeptide(L)'
;MPAMNIFEVAGSAMAAQSQRMNVTASNLANADSAVGPNGQPYRAKQVVFGLAATPGQNDVGGVQVEGVMEDPSPPRMVHNPTHPLANADGYVTMPNVNPVEEMVNMISASRSYQANVEVLNTAKNMMLKTLTIGQ
;
A
#
# COMPACT_ATOMS: atom_id res chain seq x y z
N MET A 1 1.27 -30.43 -4.45
CA MET A 1 -0.19 -30.15 -4.34
C MET A 1 -0.43 -28.69 -4.70
N PRO A 2 -1.24 -28.37 -5.71
CA PRO A 2 -1.46 -27.00 -6.17
C PRO A 2 -2.19 -26.09 -5.15
N ALA A 3 -2.93 -26.69 -4.20
CA ALA A 3 -3.64 -25.94 -3.16
C ALA A 3 -2.71 -25.22 -2.17
N MET A 4 -1.50 -25.70 -1.90
CA MET A 4 -0.59 -25.05 -0.93
C MET A 4 -0.10 -23.68 -1.46
N ASN A 5 0.13 -23.58 -2.77
CA ASN A 5 0.53 -22.34 -3.43
C ASN A 5 -0.56 -21.25 -3.34
N ILE A 6 -1.85 -21.58 -3.40
CA ILE A 6 -2.89 -20.54 -3.36
C ILE A 6 -3.00 -19.87 -1.98
N PHE A 7 -2.79 -20.63 -0.90
CA PHE A 7 -2.77 -20.09 0.46
C PHE A 7 -1.58 -19.15 0.68
N GLU A 8 -0.41 -19.51 0.16
CA GLU A 8 0.80 -18.69 0.24
C GLU A 8 0.69 -17.42 -0.61
N VAL A 9 0.18 -17.52 -1.83
CA VAL A 9 -0.02 -16.36 -2.73
C VAL A 9 -1.04 -15.39 -2.13
N ALA A 10 -2.22 -15.86 -1.74
CA ALA A 10 -3.24 -14.99 -1.18
C ALA A 10 -2.82 -14.45 0.21
N GLY A 11 -2.13 -15.25 1.02
CA GLY A 11 -1.53 -14.84 2.30
C GLY A 11 -0.56 -13.68 2.13
N SER A 12 0.42 -13.84 1.25
CA SER A 12 1.42 -12.82 0.95
C SER A 12 0.80 -11.55 0.33
N ALA A 13 -0.19 -11.71 -0.55
CA ALA A 13 -0.95 -10.58 -1.12
C ALA A 13 -1.72 -9.79 -0.07
N MET A 14 -2.39 -10.44 0.89
CA MET A 14 -3.05 -9.75 1.99
C MET A 14 -2.06 -8.96 2.85
N ALA A 15 -0.91 -9.54 3.19
CA ALA A 15 0.13 -8.85 3.95
C ALA A 15 0.65 -7.62 3.20
N ALA A 16 0.91 -7.78 1.89
CA ALA A 16 1.38 -6.70 1.03
C ALA A 16 0.35 -5.55 0.90
N GLN A 17 -0.93 -5.88 0.71
CA GLN A 17 -1.99 -4.86 0.65
C GLN A 17 -2.25 -4.20 2.01
N SER A 18 -2.10 -4.92 3.12
CA SER A 18 -2.14 -4.35 4.47
C SER A 18 -1.04 -3.30 4.67
N GLN A 19 0.18 -3.60 4.21
CA GLN A 19 1.27 -2.64 4.26
C GLN A 19 0.98 -1.40 3.39
N ARG A 20 0.42 -1.58 2.19
CA ARG A 20 -0.01 -0.45 1.34
C ARG A 20 -1.07 0.41 2.02
N MET A 21 -2.05 -0.20 2.69
CA MET A 21 -3.05 0.54 3.46
C MET A 21 -2.40 1.34 4.60
N ASN A 22 -1.44 0.77 5.33
CA ASN A 22 -0.73 1.48 6.39
C ASN A 22 0.06 2.68 5.86
N VAL A 23 0.75 2.52 4.72
CA VAL A 23 1.50 3.59 4.06
C VAL A 23 0.56 4.70 3.57
N THR A 24 -0.50 4.34 2.87
CA THR A 24 -1.50 5.30 2.38
C THR A 24 -2.20 6.03 3.53
N ALA A 25 -2.51 5.35 4.64
CA ALA A 25 -3.04 5.98 5.85
C ALA A 25 -2.05 6.97 6.46
N SER A 26 -0.75 6.64 6.47
CA SER A 26 0.30 7.56 6.92
C SER A 26 0.40 8.79 6.02
N ASN A 27 0.32 8.62 4.70
CA ASN A 27 0.32 9.74 3.74
C ASN A 27 -0.87 10.65 3.99
N LEU A 28 -2.08 10.10 4.09
CA LEU A 28 -3.29 10.87 4.32
C LEU A 28 -3.26 11.63 5.66
N ALA A 29 -2.78 10.99 6.73
CA ALA A 29 -2.64 11.63 8.04
C ALA A 29 -1.63 12.79 8.04
N ASN A 30 -0.66 12.77 7.13
CA ASN A 30 0.36 13.81 7.00
C ASN A 30 0.15 14.73 5.79
N ALA A 31 -1.01 14.65 5.11
CA ALA A 31 -1.26 15.41 3.88
C ALA A 31 -1.21 16.93 4.08
N ASP A 32 -1.59 17.40 5.26
CA ASP A 32 -1.57 18.83 5.64
C ASP A 32 -0.35 19.20 6.51
N SER A 33 0.60 18.27 6.69
CA SER A 33 1.75 18.47 7.57
C SER A 33 2.87 19.26 6.87
N ALA A 34 2.77 20.58 6.95
CA ALA A 34 3.76 21.51 6.40
C ALA A 34 5.14 21.46 7.10
N VAL A 35 5.24 20.85 8.27
CA VAL A 35 6.50 20.73 9.05
C VAL A 35 6.68 19.31 9.54
N GLY A 36 7.63 18.59 8.96
CA GLY A 36 8.10 17.32 9.48
C GLY A 36 9.17 17.47 10.57
N PRO A 37 9.60 16.36 11.19
CA PRO A 37 10.62 16.36 12.25
C PRO A 37 11.96 17.01 11.86
N ASN A 38 12.26 17.03 10.56
CA ASN A 38 13.49 17.56 9.99
C ASN A 38 13.32 19.01 9.49
N GLY A 39 12.18 19.67 9.80
CA GLY A 39 11.84 21.01 9.30
C GLY A 39 11.41 21.06 7.83
N GLN A 40 11.39 19.92 7.14
CA GLN A 40 10.92 19.78 5.76
C GLN A 40 9.50 19.20 5.73
N PRO A 41 8.67 19.54 4.73
CA PRO A 41 7.33 18.96 4.58
C PRO A 41 7.38 17.43 4.43
N TYR A 42 6.30 16.77 4.85
CA TYR A 42 6.16 15.33 4.65
C TYR A 42 6.26 14.95 3.16
N ARG A 43 6.93 13.84 2.86
CA ARG A 43 6.97 13.26 1.52
C ARG A 43 6.11 12.01 1.47
N ALA A 44 5.22 11.96 0.47
CA ALA A 44 4.40 10.79 0.19
C ALA A 44 5.27 9.55 0.04
N LYS A 45 4.81 8.43 0.60
CA LYS A 45 5.50 7.15 0.55
C LYS A 45 4.71 6.17 -0.30
N GLN A 46 5.41 5.34 -1.05
CA GLN A 46 4.81 4.31 -1.90
C GLN A 46 5.41 2.95 -1.60
N VAL A 47 4.55 1.93 -1.60
CA VAL A 47 4.97 0.53 -1.43
C VAL A 47 5.42 -0.02 -2.77
N VAL A 48 6.59 -0.65 -2.78
CA VAL A 48 7.13 -1.33 -3.95
C VAL A 48 6.93 -2.82 -3.76
N PHE A 49 6.20 -3.41 -4.71
CA PHE A 49 5.90 -4.83 -4.71
C PHE A 49 6.92 -5.59 -5.55
N GLY A 50 7.38 -6.71 -5.04
CA GLY A 50 8.23 -7.67 -5.73
C GLY A 50 7.59 -9.04 -5.79
N LEU A 51 7.97 -9.82 -6.80
CA LEU A 51 7.56 -11.22 -6.90
C LEU A 51 8.28 -12.04 -5.82
N ALA A 52 7.51 -12.67 -4.93
CA ALA A 52 8.04 -13.70 -4.06
C ALA A 52 8.05 -15.02 -4.85
N ALA A 53 9.11 -15.21 -5.64
CA ALA A 53 9.28 -16.40 -6.47
C ALA A 53 9.57 -17.64 -5.61
N THR A 54 8.91 -18.75 -5.93
CA THR A 54 9.21 -20.05 -5.31
C THR A 54 10.39 -20.69 -6.05
N PRO A 55 11.36 -21.32 -5.37
CA PRO A 55 12.47 -22.00 -6.05
C PRO A 55 11.98 -22.98 -7.12
N GLY A 56 12.34 -22.73 -8.38
CA GLY A 56 11.92 -23.55 -9.54
C GLY A 56 10.67 -23.05 -10.29
N GLN A 57 10.03 -21.97 -9.84
CA GLN A 57 8.97 -21.25 -10.57
C GLN A 57 9.28 -19.75 -10.57
N ASN A 58 9.76 -19.26 -11.71
CA ASN A 58 10.18 -17.86 -11.85
C ASN A 58 9.05 -16.91 -12.26
N ASP A 59 7.91 -17.44 -12.74
CA ASP A 59 6.84 -16.62 -13.33
C ASP A 59 5.55 -16.58 -12.49
N VAL A 60 5.39 -17.49 -11.53
CA VAL A 60 4.19 -17.61 -10.70
C VAL A 60 4.60 -17.72 -9.25
N GLY A 61 4.10 -16.81 -8.42
CA GLY A 61 4.49 -16.74 -7.02
C GLY A 61 3.64 -15.74 -6.24
N GLY A 62 3.96 -15.64 -4.94
CA GLY A 62 3.35 -14.65 -4.06
C GLY A 62 3.88 -13.25 -4.34
N VAL A 63 3.48 -12.30 -3.50
CA VAL A 63 4.00 -10.93 -3.55
C VAL A 63 4.66 -10.57 -2.23
N GLN A 64 5.79 -9.91 -2.30
CA GLN A 64 6.45 -9.34 -1.13
C GLN A 64 6.58 -7.83 -1.29
N VAL A 65 6.70 -7.14 -0.15
CA VAL A 65 7.04 -5.72 -0.15
C VAL A 65 8.55 -5.61 -0.15
N GLU A 66 9.13 -5.11 -1.25
CA GLU A 66 10.57 -4.88 -1.35
C GLU A 66 11.02 -3.68 -0.52
N GLY A 67 10.13 -2.69 -0.37
CA GLY A 67 10.39 -1.53 0.45
C GLY A 67 9.29 -0.48 0.35
N VAL A 68 9.49 0.59 1.10
CA VAL A 68 8.68 1.81 1.05
C VAL A 68 9.60 2.93 0.57
N MET A 69 9.34 3.45 -0.62
CA MET A 69 10.12 4.54 -1.21
C MET A 69 9.37 5.87 -1.08
N GLU A 70 10.12 6.96 -0.91
CA GLU A 70 9.56 8.30 -0.97
C GLU A 70 9.32 8.72 -2.41
N ASP A 71 8.22 9.44 -2.64
CA ASP A 71 7.88 9.98 -3.94
C ASP A 71 8.87 11.11 -4.31
N PRO A 72 9.58 10.99 -5.45
CA PRO A 72 10.55 11.99 -5.90
C PRO A 72 9.90 13.29 -6.40
N SER A 73 8.57 13.33 -6.53
CA SER A 73 7.84 14.50 -7.01
C SER A 73 8.10 15.73 -6.13
N PRO A 74 8.14 16.94 -6.75
CA PRO A 74 8.37 18.16 -6.00
C PRO A 74 7.25 18.42 -4.99
N PRO A 75 7.57 19.01 -3.81
CA PRO A 75 6.56 19.47 -2.86
C PRO A 75 5.60 20.48 -3.48
N ARG A 76 4.36 20.53 -2.99
CA ARG A 76 3.35 21.45 -3.52
C ARG A 76 3.55 22.83 -2.92
N MET A 77 3.70 23.85 -3.74
CA MET A 77 3.72 25.23 -3.27
C MET A 77 2.31 25.81 -3.30
N VAL A 78 1.85 26.29 -2.15
CA VAL A 78 0.51 26.89 -1.99
C VAL A 78 0.68 28.35 -1.60
N HIS A 79 0.10 29.25 -2.39
CA HIS A 79 0.12 30.67 -2.05
C HIS A 79 -0.86 30.95 -0.90
N ASN A 80 -0.32 31.23 0.28
CA ASN A 80 -1.07 31.58 1.47
C ASN A 80 -0.24 32.61 2.30
N PRO A 81 -0.35 33.91 1.99
CA PRO A 81 0.46 34.96 2.62
C PRO A 81 0.14 35.17 4.10
N THR A 82 -1.00 34.67 4.57
CA THR A 82 -1.40 34.71 5.99
C THR A 82 -0.83 33.57 6.82
N HIS A 83 -0.15 32.61 6.19
CA HIS A 83 0.36 31.43 6.88
C HIS A 83 1.67 31.74 7.62
N PRO A 84 1.85 31.29 8.88
CA PRO A 84 3.08 31.55 9.65
C PRO A 84 4.36 31.01 9.01
N LEU A 85 4.22 30.01 8.14
CA LEU A 85 5.33 29.35 7.42
C LEU A 85 5.45 29.81 5.96
N ALA A 86 4.80 30.91 5.59
CA ALA A 86 4.93 31.47 4.25
C ALA A 86 6.33 32.07 4.06
N ASN A 87 6.90 31.89 2.88
CA ASN A 87 8.13 32.56 2.47
C ASN A 87 7.87 34.07 2.20
N ALA A 88 8.92 34.81 1.84
CA ALA A 88 8.83 36.25 1.57
C ALA A 88 7.81 36.61 0.46
N ASP A 89 7.53 35.67 -0.44
CA ASP A 89 6.58 35.82 -1.55
C ASP A 89 5.16 35.31 -1.21
N GLY A 90 4.91 34.89 0.03
CA GLY A 90 3.61 34.41 0.49
C GLY A 90 3.30 32.94 0.19
N TYR A 91 4.28 32.14 -0.22
CA TYR A 91 4.11 30.71 -0.53
C TYR A 91 4.50 29.80 0.64
N VAL A 92 3.71 28.76 0.86
CA VAL A 92 3.95 27.68 1.83
C VAL A 92 4.31 26.42 1.07
N THR A 93 5.39 25.76 1.51
CA THR A 93 5.75 24.44 0.98
C THR A 93 4.94 23.39 1.72
N MET A 94 4.02 22.75 1.02
CA MET A 94 3.17 21.67 1.51
C MET A 94 3.70 20.31 1.05
N PRO A 95 3.32 19.22 1.74
CA PRO A 95 3.59 17.85 1.29
C PRO A 95 3.18 17.61 -0.16
N ASN A 96 3.90 16.73 -0.85
CA ASN A 96 3.52 16.24 -2.19
C ASN A 96 2.40 15.18 -2.14
N VAL A 97 1.64 15.12 -1.05
CA VAL A 97 0.52 14.19 -0.90
C VAL A 97 -0.72 14.76 -1.59
N ASN A 98 -1.39 13.93 -2.39
CA ASN A 98 -2.72 14.20 -2.91
C ASN A 98 -3.76 13.34 -2.18
N PRO A 99 -4.60 13.91 -1.28
CA PRO A 99 -5.60 13.16 -0.54
C PRO A 99 -6.55 12.34 -1.44
N VAL A 100 -6.86 12.84 -2.64
CA VAL A 100 -7.76 12.16 -3.57
C VAL A 100 -7.12 10.87 -4.08
N GLU A 101 -5.85 10.95 -4.52
CA GLU A 101 -5.10 9.77 -4.97
C GLU A 101 -4.87 8.78 -3.83
N GLU A 102 -4.57 9.26 -2.63
CA GLU A 102 -4.40 8.40 -1.45
C GLU A 102 -5.70 7.68 -1.07
N MET A 103 -6.85 8.37 -1.11
CA MET A 103 -8.14 7.71 -0.88
C MET A 103 -8.42 6.63 -1.94
N VAL A 104 -8.12 6.90 -3.21
CA VAL A 104 -8.25 5.89 -4.29
C VAL A 104 -7.31 4.71 -4.05
N ASN A 105 -6.05 4.97 -3.66
CA ASN A 105 -5.09 3.94 -3.28
C ASN A 105 -5.59 3.08 -2.11
N MET A 106 -6.18 3.71 -1.08
CA MET A 106 -6.72 3.00 0.08
C MET A 106 -7.89 2.11 -0.30
N ILE A 107 -8.81 2.61 -1.14
CA ILE A 107 -9.94 1.83 -1.64
C ILE A 107 -9.45 0.65 -2.49
N SER A 108 -8.48 0.89 -3.37
CA SER A 108 -7.88 -0.15 -4.21
C SER A 108 -7.23 -1.24 -3.35
N ALA A 109 -6.38 -0.87 -2.39
CA ALA A 109 -5.71 -1.80 -1.50
C ALA A 109 -6.69 -2.59 -0.62
N SER A 110 -7.73 -1.94 -0.10
CA SER A 110 -8.78 -2.58 0.69
C SER A 110 -9.57 -3.61 -0.12
N ARG A 111 -9.96 -3.27 -1.36
CA ARG A 111 -10.63 -4.22 -2.26
C ARG A 111 -9.74 -5.41 -2.62
N SER A 112 -8.46 -5.17 -2.89
CA SER A 112 -7.49 -6.25 -3.16
C SER A 112 -7.29 -7.15 -1.93
N TYR A 113 -7.24 -6.59 -0.72
CA TYR A 113 -7.20 -7.38 0.52
C TYR A 113 -8.43 -8.28 0.65
N GLN A 114 -9.63 -7.70 0.49
CA GLN A 114 -10.90 -8.43 0.57
C GLN A 114 -10.99 -9.56 -0.47
N ALA A 115 -10.59 -9.29 -1.72
CA ALA A 115 -10.56 -10.31 -2.77
C ALA A 115 -9.65 -11.50 -2.41
N ASN A 116 -8.48 -11.25 -1.82
CA ASN A 116 -7.58 -12.34 -1.38
C ASN A 116 -8.15 -13.14 -0.20
N VAL A 117 -8.88 -12.49 0.73
CA VAL A 117 -9.63 -13.19 1.78
C VAL A 117 -10.68 -14.13 1.18
N GLU A 118 -11.40 -13.69 0.14
CA GLU A 118 -12.40 -14.52 -0.56
C GLU A 118 -11.76 -15.71 -1.28
N VAL A 119 -10.63 -15.51 -1.94
CA VAL A 119 -9.84 -16.59 -2.57
C VAL A 119 -9.44 -17.64 -1.54
N LEU A 120 -8.94 -17.23 -0.37
CA LEU A 120 -8.57 -18.15 0.72
C LEU A 120 -9.76 -18.94 1.24
N ASN A 121 -10.89 -18.29 1.47
CA ASN A 121 -12.10 -18.95 1.92
C ASN A 121 -12.60 -19.98 0.89
N THR A 122 -12.53 -19.63 -0.39
CA THR A 122 -12.89 -20.54 -1.49
C THR A 122 -11.95 -21.75 -1.53
N ALA A 123 -10.63 -21.53 -1.45
CA ALA A 123 -9.64 -22.60 -1.39
C ALA A 123 -9.84 -23.52 -0.18
N LYS A 124 -10.11 -22.95 1.00
CA LYS A 124 -10.42 -23.69 2.23
C LYS A 124 -11.66 -24.58 2.04
N ASN A 125 -12.74 -24.02 1.48
CA ASN A 125 -13.98 -24.77 1.24
C ASN A 125 -13.77 -25.93 0.27
N MET A 126 -12.98 -25.73 -0.79
CA MET A 126 -12.63 -26.79 -1.74
C MET A 126 -11.85 -27.91 -1.05
N MET A 127 -10.84 -27.57 -0.25
CA MET A 127 -10.04 -28.55 0.49
C MET A 127 -10.88 -29.39 1.46
N LEU A 128 -11.78 -28.75 2.21
CA LEU A 128 -12.69 -29.46 3.13
C LEU A 128 -13.62 -30.42 2.38
N LYS A 129 -14.19 -30.00 1.25
CA LYS A 129 -15.03 -30.87 0.41
C LYS A 129 -14.24 -32.07 -0.12
N THR A 130 -12.99 -31.89 -0.52
CA THR A 130 -12.13 -32.99 -0.99
C THR A 130 -11.84 -33.99 0.14
N LEU A 131 -11.59 -33.52 1.37
CA LEU A 131 -11.38 -34.40 2.52
C LEU A 131 -12.62 -35.24 2.83
N THR A 132 -13.83 -34.68 2.68
CA THR A 132 -15.09 -35.42 2.90
C THR A 132 -15.43 -36.44 1.81
N ILE A 133 -14.84 -36.34 0.61
CA ILE A 133 -15.03 -37.31 -0.47
C ILE A 133 -14.14 -38.56 -0.28
N GLY A 134 -13.07 -38.45 0.51
CA GLY A 134 -12.15 -39.56 0.81
C GLY A 134 -12.58 -40.46 1.97
N GLN A 135 -13.77 -40.24 2.55
CA GLN A 135 -14.42 -41.09 3.56
C GLN A 135 -15.59 -41.82 2.93
#